data_AF-A0A7I4DA13-F1
#
_entry.id   AF-A0A7I4DA13-F1
#
_cell.length_a   1.000
_cell.length_b   1.000
_cell.length_c   1.000
_cell.angle_alpha   90.00
_cell.angle_beta   90.00
_cell.angle_gamma   90.00
#
_symmetry.space_group_name_H-M   'P 1'
#
loop_
_entity.id
_entity.type
_entity.pdbx_description
1 polymer ?
#
loop_
_entity_poly.entity_id
_entity_poly.type
_entity_poly.pdbx_seq_one_letter_code
_entity_poly.pdbx_strand_id
1 'polypeptide(L)'
;MSTQERKASLSEFYGHIYPSLQQLQAGMTGVEDLKQKAKVQERYRKRDEECSHMSEFDFEREMECGICMERNPKIALPDCNHVMCITCYRDWHGRSQSCPYCRDSLRRVNSCDLWIFTDSADIEDVDKITRDNLQRLFLYIDKLPLLISESVFALYDAYEAHLK
;
A
#
# COMPACT_ATOMS: atom_id res chain seq x y z
N MET A 1 1.43 -5.01 -36.50
CA MET A 1 2.16 -4.83 -35.24
C MET A 1 2.24 -6.19 -34.58
N SER A 2 3.43 -6.78 -34.48
CA SER A 2 3.62 -8.07 -33.80
C SER A 2 3.25 -7.91 -32.34
N THR A 3 2.23 -8.62 -31.85
CA THR A 3 1.84 -8.61 -30.44
C THR A 3 2.81 -9.49 -29.67
N GLN A 4 3.88 -8.89 -29.17
CA GLN A 4 4.84 -9.62 -28.34
C GLN A 4 4.23 -9.84 -26.95
N GLU A 5 3.90 -11.08 -26.65
CA GLU A 5 3.30 -11.45 -25.37
C GLU A 5 4.39 -11.62 -24.30
N ARG A 6 4.04 -11.42 -23.02
CA ARG A 6 4.95 -11.56 -21.88
C ARG A 6 4.40 -12.58 -20.88
N LYS A 7 5.28 -13.36 -20.26
CA LYS A 7 4.93 -14.43 -19.32
C LYS A 7 5.25 -14.03 -17.89
N ALA A 8 4.30 -14.24 -16.98
CA ALA A 8 4.50 -14.19 -15.53
C ALA A 8 4.14 -15.54 -14.91
N SER A 9 4.76 -15.89 -13.79
CA SER A 9 4.32 -17.03 -12.97
C SER A 9 2.99 -16.72 -12.25
N LEU A 10 2.32 -17.76 -11.75
CA LEU A 10 1.08 -17.59 -10.96
C LEU A 10 1.32 -16.76 -9.68
N SER A 11 2.49 -16.95 -9.05
CA SER A 11 2.88 -16.19 -7.85
C SER A 11 3.10 -14.72 -8.16
N GLU A 12 3.77 -14.40 -9.26
CA GLU A 12 4.00 -13.02 -9.72
C GLU A 12 2.70 -12.36 -10.13
N PHE A 13 1.79 -13.12 -10.75
CA PHE A 13 0.46 -12.65 -11.09
C PHE A 13 -0.30 -12.22 -9.83
N TYR A 14 -0.47 -13.09 -8.83
CA TYR A 14 -1.23 -12.72 -7.62
C TYR A 14 -0.49 -11.78 -6.66
N GLY A 15 0.84 -11.81 -6.64
CA GLY A 15 1.64 -10.99 -5.73
C GLY A 15 1.87 -9.56 -6.21
N HIS A 16 1.91 -9.33 -7.53
CA HIS A 16 2.28 -8.04 -8.10
C HIS A 16 1.30 -7.53 -9.16
N ILE A 17 0.88 -8.37 -10.12
CA ILE A 17 0.09 -7.92 -11.26
C ILE A 17 -1.38 -7.73 -10.90
N TYR A 18 -2.01 -8.73 -10.27
CA TYR A 18 -3.42 -8.73 -9.91
C TYR A 18 -3.80 -7.62 -8.92
N PRO A 19 -3.04 -7.35 -7.84
CA PRO A 19 -3.35 -6.22 -6.95
C PRO A 19 -3.32 -4.87 -7.67
N SER A 20 -2.37 -4.67 -8.60
CA SER A 20 -2.31 -3.45 -9.41
C SER A 20 -3.41 -3.41 -10.48
N LEU A 21 -3.80 -4.54 -11.05
CA LEU A 21 -4.97 -4.63 -11.93
C LEU A 21 -6.28 -4.34 -11.19
N GLN A 22 -6.41 -4.73 -9.92
CA GLN A 22 -7.57 -4.36 -9.11
C GLN A 22 -7.65 -2.85 -8.87
N GLN A 23 -6.50 -2.17 -8.71
CA GLN A 23 -6.44 -0.71 -8.66
C GLN A 23 -6.89 -0.08 -9.99
N LEU A 24 -6.58 -0.71 -11.13
CA LEU A 24 -7.00 -0.28 -12.47
C LEU A 24 -8.47 -0.61 -12.78
N GLN A 25 -8.96 -1.80 -12.41
CA GLN A 25 -10.34 -2.26 -12.64
C GLN A 25 -11.35 -1.49 -11.80
N ALA A 26 -10.93 -0.92 -10.69
CA ALA A 26 -11.72 0.04 -9.91
C ALA A 26 -11.87 1.42 -10.62
N GLY A 27 -11.41 1.54 -11.87
CA GLY A 27 -11.59 2.68 -12.77
C GLY A 27 -12.35 2.34 -14.07
N MET A 28 -13.24 1.33 -14.09
CA MET A 28 -14.01 0.96 -15.29
C MET A 28 -15.46 1.47 -15.32
N THR A 29 -15.70 2.75 -15.00
CA THR A 29 -16.55 3.68 -15.78
C THR A 29 -16.31 5.08 -15.23
N GLY A 30 -16.48 6.14 -16.02
CA GLY A 30 -16.42 7.51 -15.48
C GLY A 30 -17.39 7.73 -14.31
N VAL A 31 -18.50 6.99 -14.27
CA VAL A 31 -19.48 7.02 -13.17
C VAL A 31 -18.98 6.27 -11.94
N GLU A 32 -18.28 5.15 -12.09
CA GLU A 32 -17.70 4.39 -10.99
C GLU A 32 -16.46 5.08 -10.40
N ASP A 33 -15.61 5.69 -11.24
CA ASP A 33 -14.50 6.55 -10.78
C ASP A 33 -15.05 7.76 -10.03
N LEU A 34 -16.08 8.44 -10.54
CA LEU A 34 -16.78 9.51 -9.81
C LEU A 34 -17.42 9.01 -8.52
N LYS A 35 -17.99 7.79 -8.49
CA LYS A 35 -18.60 7.20 -7.29
C LYS A 35 -17.56 6.75 -6.28
N GLN A 36 -16.39 6.31 -6.73
CA GLN A 36 -15.29 5.88 -5.88
C GLN A 36 -14.54 7.10 -5.35
N LYS A 37 -14.26 8.10 -6.19
CA LYS A 37 -13.84 9.44 -5.77
C LYS A 37 -14.85 10.05 -4.82
N ALA A 38 -16.15 10.00 -5.10
CA ALA A 38 -17.17 10.48 -4.19
C ALA A 38 -17.25 9.66 -2.90
N LYS A 39 -17.00 8.35 -2.91
CA LYS A 39 -16.93 7.53 -1.68
C LYS A 39 -15.68 7.80 -0.86
N VAL A 40 -14.53 7.98 -1.51
CA VAL A 40 -13.26 8.30 -0.88
C VAL A 40 -13.35 9.73 -0.33
N GLN A 41 -13.74 10.70 -1.16
CA GLN A 41 -14.06 12.06 -0.75
C GLN A 41 -15.13 12.10 0.33
N GLU A 42 -16.21 11.31 0.27
CA GLU A 42 -17.21 11.28 1.35
C GLU A 42 -16.64 10.66 2.62
N ARG A 43 -15.80 9.62 2.56
CA ARG A 43 -15.11 9.12 3.78
C ARG A 43 -14.17 10.16 4.37
N TYR A 44 -13.43 10.89 3.54
CA TYR A 44 -12.57 11.99 3.98
C TYR A 44 -13.39 13.18 4.47
N ARG A 45 -14.47 13.56 3.79
CA ARG A 45 -15.39 14.65 4.14
C ARG A 45 -16.16 14.34 5.41
N LYS A 46 -16.58 13.10 5.61
CA LYS A 46 -17.22 12.64 6.86
C LYS A 46 -16.22 12.66 8.02
N ARG A 47 -14.96 12.30 7.75
CA ARG A 47 -13.86 12.43 8.72
C ARG A 47 -13.51 13.91 8.99
N ASP A 48 -13.53 14.77 7.97
CA ASP A 48 -13.31 16.21 8.09
C ASP A 48 -14.51 16.91 8.77
N GLU A 49 -15.73 16.43 8.59
CA GLU A 49 -16.95 16.89 9.28
C GLU A 49 -16.96 16.41 10.75
N GLU A 50 -16.55 15.16 11.01
CA GLU A 50 -16.30 14.64 12.36
C GLU A 50 -15.16 15.43 13.04
N CYS A 51 -14.12 15.82 12.30
CA CYS A 51 -13.02 16.68 12.76
C CYS A 51 -13.41 18.16 12.86
N SER A 52 -14.38 18.64 12.08
CA SER A 52 -14.93 20.00 12.12
C SER A 52 -15.79 20.25 13.36
N HIS A 53 -16.34 19.18 13.94
CA HIS A 53 -17.00 19.22 15.26
C HIS A 53 -16.01 19.07 16.43
N MET A 54 -14.73 18.79 16.16
CA MET A 54 -13.72 18.75 17.21
C MET A 54 -13.22 20.17 17.49
N SER A 55 -13.09 20.50 18.76
CA SER A 55 -12.39 21.73 19.13
C SER A 55 -10.93 21.63 18.64
N GLU A 56 -10.31 22.76 18.32
CA GLU A 56 -8.88 22.82 17.98
C GLU A 56 -8.04 22.07 19.03
N PHE A 57 -8.45 22.16 20.30
CA PHE A 57 -7.86 21.43 21.42
C PHE A 57 -8.00 19.90 21.33
N ASP A 58 -9.16 19.38 20.93
CA ASP A 58 -9.36 17.94 20.77
C ASP A 58 -8.54 17.39 19.59
N PHE A 59 -8.39 18.18 18.53
CA PHE A 59 -7.57 17.82 17.36
C PHE A 59 -6.09 17.71 17.72
N GLU A 60 -5.55 18.67 18.47
CA GLU A 60 -4.17 18.63 18.96
C GLU A 60 -3.91 17.41 19.84
N ARG A 61 -4.84 17.09 20.74
CA ARG A 61 -4.78 15.93 21.62
C ARG A 61 -4.76 14.60 20.86
N GLU A 62 -5.52 14.50 19.77
CA GLU A 62 -5.51 13.30 18.93
C GLU A 62 -4.22 13.14 18.13
N MET A 63 -3.58 14.24 17.72
CA MET A 63 -2.30 14.19 17.00
C MET A 63 -1.12 13.87 17.92
N GLU A 64 -1.22 14.21 19.20
CA GLU A 64 -0.16 13.98 20.17
C GLU A 64 -0.06 12.51 20.62
N CYS A 65 1.15 12.11 21.00
CA CYS A 65 1.35 10.84 21.68
C CYS A 65 0.76 10.92 23.09
N GLY A 66 -0.14 10.00 23.45
CA GLY A 66 -0.74 9.93 24.78
C GLY A 66 0.20 9.61 25.96
N ILE A 67 1.52 9.52 25.71
CA ILE A 67 2.56 9.29 26.72
C ILE A 67 3.41 10.55 26.92
N CYS A 68 4.03 11.08 25.86
CA CYS A 68 4.88 12.28 25.96
C CYS A 68 4.17 13.60 25.66
N MET A 69 2.93 13.57 25.16
CA MET A 69 2.16 14.75 24.75
C MET A 69 2.85 15.58 23.65
N GLU A 70 3.70 14.95 22.83
CA GLU A 70 4.36 15.60 21.70
C GLU A 70 3.77 15.12 20.37
N ARG A 71 3.78 16.00 19.36
CA ARG A 71 3.40 15.71 17.97
C ARG A 71 4.50 14.97 17.21
N ASN A 72 4.68 13.71 17.59
CA ASN A 72 5.64 12.82 16.95
C ASN A 72 4.93 11.81 16.05
N PRO A 73 5.57 11.31 14.97
CA PRO A 73 5.05 10.20 14.19
C PRO A 73 4.68 9.01 15.08
N LYS A 74 3.46 8.52 14.90
CA LYS A 74 2.88 7.48 15.75
C LYS A 74 2.98 6.12 15.08
N ILE A 75 3.01 5.09 15.91
CA ILE A 75 2.92 3.70 15.51
C ILE A 75 1.76 3.02 16.24
N ALA A 76 1.17 2.02 15.60
CA ALA A 76 0.19 1.13 16.20
C ALA A 76 0.82 -0.25 16.48
N LEU A 77 0.53 -0.80 17.65
CA LEU A 77 0.94 -2.16 18.02
C LEU A 77 0.06 -3.21 17.34
N PRO A 78 0.61 -4.29 16.76
CA PRO A 78 -0.15 -5.24 15.95
C PRO A 78 -1.16 -6.09 16.76
N ASP A 79 -0.84 -6.40 18.02
CA ASP A 79 -1.67 -7.31 18.83
C ASP A 79 -2.85 -6.60 19.53
N CYS A 80 -2.71 -5.29 19.79
CA CYS A 80 -3.67 -4.53 20.61
C CYS A 80 -4.08 -3.18 20.03
N ASN A 81 -3.59 -2.82 18.83
CA ASN A 81 -3.88 -1.59 18.08
C ASN A 81 -3.70 -0.27 18.85
N HIS A 82 -3.01 -0.29 19.99
CA HIS A 82 -2.75 0.92 20.76
C HIS A 82 -1.64 1.73 20.11
N VAL A 83 -1.79 3.06 20.18
CA VAL A 83 -1.00 4.01 19.41
C VAL A 83 -0.09 4.85 20.32
N MET A 84 1.18 4.98 19.96
CA MET A 84 2.16 5.84 20.65
C MET A 84 3.27 6.26 19.69
N CYS A 85 4.10 7.25 20.04
CA CYS A 85 5.26 7.58 19.23
C CYS A 85 6.35 6.52 19.35
N ILE A 86 7.20 6.41 18.32
CA ILE A 86 8.28 5.41 18.26
C ILE A 86 9.28 5.56 19.42
N THR A 87 9.52 6.79 19.89
CA THR A 87 10.41 7.07 21.02
C THR A 87 9.84 6.48 22.31
N CYS A 88 8.58 6.77 22.63
CA CYS A 88 7.91 6.21 23.81
C CYS A 88 7.83 4.68 23.74
N TYR A 89 7.57 4.11 22.55
CA TYR A 89 7.61 2.66 22.36
C TYR A 89 8.98 2.07 22.70
N ARG A 90 10.07 2.63 22.16
CA ARG A 90 11.44 2.11 22.37
C ARG A 90 11.85 2.20 23.83
N ASP A 91 11.58 3.33 24.47
CA ASP A 91 11.90 3.55 25.88
C ASP A 91 11.12 2.60 26.79
N TRP A 92 9.84 2.40 26.49
CA TRP A 92 8.99 1.49 27.24
C TRP A 92 9.38 0.03 27.00
N HIS A 93 9.56 -0.39 25.75
CA HIS A 93 9.95 -1.76 25.39
C HIS A 93 11.29 -2.16 26.03
N GLY A 94 12.23 -1.22 26.18
CA GLY A 94 13.48 -1.45 26.91
C GLY A 94 13.29 -1.74 28.41
N ARG A 95 12.18 -1.31 29.01
CA ARG A 95 11.84 -1.50 30.44
C ARG A 95 10.86 -2.65 30.66
N SER A 96 9.87 -2.79 29.78
CA SER A 96 8.82 -3.79 29.85
C SER A 96 8.38 -4.23 28.45
N GLN A 97 8.37 -5.54 28.22
CA GLN A 97 7.84 -6.13 26.98
C GLN A 97 6.31 -6.30 27.04
N SER A 98 5.60 -5.23 27.40
CA SER A 98 4.14 -5.18 27.47
C SER A 98 3.62 -3.89 26.85
N CYS A 99 2.38 -3.84 26.37
CA CYS A 99 1.76 -2.58 25.96
C CYS A 99 1.64 -1.65 27.18
N PRO A 100 2.04 -0.36 27.10
CA PRO A 100 1.91 0.59 28.21
C PRO A 100 0.44 0.91 28.54
N TYR A 101 -0.48 0.69 27.61
CA TYR A 101 -1.90 0.99 27.78
C TYR A 101 -2.70 -0.21 28.32
N CYS A 102 -2.56 -1.39 27.71
CA CYS A 102 -3.37 -2.56 28.06
C CYS A 102 -2.58 -3.72 28.66
N ARG A 103 -1.25 -3.63 28.75
CA ARG A 103 -0.34 -4.65 29.29
C ARG A 103 -0.29 -5.97 28.51
N ASP A 104 -0.89 -6.03 27.32
CA ASP A 104 -0.71 -7.16 26.40
C ASP A 104 0.77 -7.41 26.10
N SER A 105 1.16 -8.67 25.95
CA SER A 105 2.56 -9.07 25.80
C SER A 105 3.13 -8.64 24.45
N LEU A 106 4.27 -7.94 24.47
CA LEU A 106 5.03 -7.54 23.28
C LEU A 106 6.25 -8.44 23.01
N ARG A 107 6.40 -9.56 23.74
CA ARG A 107 7.58 -10.44 23.64
C ARG A 107 7.87 -10.98 22.23
N ARG A 108 6.86 -11.00 21.35
CA ARG A 108 6.96 -11.47 19.96
C ARG A 108 6.93 -10.35 18.93
N VAL A 109 6.82 -9.09 19.37
CA VAL A 109 6.71 -7.93 18.51
C VAL A 109 8.11 -7.35 18.29
N ASN A 110 8.56 -7.33 17.04
CA ASN A 110 9.80 -6.68 16.63
C ASN A 110 9.50 -5.33 15.96
N SER A 111 10.55 -4.56 15.68
CA SER A 111 10.41 -3.26 15.01
C SER A 111 9.74 -3.32 13.63
N CYS A 112 9.85 -4.46 12.93
CA CYS A 112 9.21 -4.67 11.62
C CYS A 112 7.72 -4.99 11.72
N ASP A 113 7.22 -5.34 12.91
CA ASP A 113 5.82 -5.69 13.14
C ASP A 113 4.99 -4.46 13.53
N LEU A 114 5.64 -3.32 13.75
CA LEU A 114 5.02 -2.05 14.13
C LEU A 114 4.42 -1.37 12.91
N TRP A 115 3.17 -0.92 13.02
CA TRP A 115 2.48 -0.29 11.91
C TRP A 115 2.60 1.22 12.01
N ILE A 116 3.02 1.87 10.93
CA ILE A 116 3.05 3.33 10.86
C ILE A 116 1.60 3.81 10.91
N PHE A 117 1.28 4.64 11.90
CA PHE A 117 -0.02 5.30 11.97
C PHE A 117 0.06 6.53 11.08
N THR A 118 -0.46 6.41 9.86
CA THR A 118 -0.60 7.53 8.93
C THR A 118 -1.87 8.30 9.24
N ASP A 119 -1.77 9.60 9.49
CA ASP A 119 -2.93 10.47 9.55
C ASP A 119 -3.33 10.95 8.13
N SER A 120 -4.39 11.76 8.04
CA SER A 120 -4.84 12.31 6.75
C SER A 120 -3.92 13.39 6.19
N ALA A 121 -3.13 14.05 7.04
CA ALA A 121 -2.16 15.05 6.62
C ALA A 121 -0.88 14.41 6.06
N ASP A 122 -0.53 13.20 6.51
CA ASP A 122 0.59 12.39 6.02
C ASP A 122 0.37 11.85 4.59
N ILE A 123 -0.87 11.87 4.08
CA ILE A 123 -1.21 11.38 2.74
C ILE A 123 -1.16 12.55 1.76
N GLU A 124 0.06 12.89 1.32
CA GLU A 124 0.31 14.15 0.59
C GLU A 124 -0.30 14.24 -0.82
N ASP A 125 -0.57 13.13 -1.53
CA ASP A 125 -1.27 13.14 -2.83
C ASP A 125 -1.64 11.70 -3.27
N VAL A 126 -2.92 11.32 -3.11
CA VAL A 126 -3.43 10.01 -3.57
C VAL A 126 -3.24 9.82 -5.07
N ASP A 127 -3.30 10.89 -5.86
CA ASP A 127 -3.07 10.82 -7.31
C ASP A 127 -1.60 10.55 -7.61
N LYS A 128 -0.66 11.13 -6.85
CA LYS A 128 0.78 10.82 -6.97
C LYS A 128 1.07 9.37 -6.63
N ILE A 129 0.50 8.86 -5.53
CA ILE A 129 0.66 7.45 -5.12
C ILE A 129 0.16 6.53 -6.24
N THR A 130 -1.00 6.85 -6.81
CA THR A 130 -1.58 6.10 -7.93
C THR A 130 -0.66 6.13 -9.15
N ARG A 131 -0.19 7.31 -9.57
CA ARG A 131 0.75 7.45 -10.70
C ARG A 131 2.03 6.63 -10.49
N ASP A 132 2.63 6.72 -9.31
CA ASP A 132 3.87 6.00 -8.99
C ASP A 132 3.65 4.48 -8.99
N ASN A 133 2.52 4.00 -8.47
CA ASN A 133 2.16 2.58 -8.47
C ASN A 133 1.95 2.05 -9.89
N LEU A 134 1.29 2.83 -10.75
CA LEU A 134 1.13 2.49 -12.17
C LEU A 134 2.48 2.43 -12.89
N GLN A 135 3.36 3.41 -12.65
CA GLN A 135 4.70 3.41 -13.24
C GLN A 135 5.49 2.16 -12.84
N ARG A 136 5.43 1.76 -11.56
CA ARG A 136 6.06 0.52 -11.07
C ARG A 136 5.48 -0.73 -11.74
N LEU A 137 4.15 -0.79 -11.91
CA LEU A 137 3.48 -1.90 -12.60
C LEU A 137 3.97 -2.01 -14.05
N PHE A 138 3.97 -0.91 -14.80
CA PHE A 138 4.41 -0.93 -16.20
C PHE A 138 5.88 -1.33 -16.33
N LEU A 139 6.75 -0.81 -15.46
CA LEU A 139 8.16 -1.24 -15.41
C LEU A 139 8.32 -2.74 -15.06
N TYR A 140 7.47 -3.27 -14.19
CA TYR A 140 7.47 -4.69 -13.84
C TYR A 140 7.04 -5.55 -15.03
N ILE A 141 5.93 -5.19 -15.69
CA ILE A 141 5.46 -5.84 -16.92
C ILE A 141 6.57 -5.79 -17.98
N ASP A 142 7.26 -4.66 -18.13
CA ASP A 142 8.33 -4.51 -19.11
C ASP A 142 9.57 -5.36 -18.85
N LYS A 143 9.73 -5.89 -17.64
CA LYS A 143 10.81 -6.82 -17.28
C LYS A 143 10.40 -8.28 -17.37
N LEU A 144 9.11 -8.58 -17.57
CA LEU A 144 8.65 -9.97 -17.70
C LEU A 144 9.24 -10.63 -18.96
N PRO A 145 9.63 -11.92 -18.88
CA PRO A 145 10.11 -12.67 -20.03
C PRO A 145 9.15 -12.59 -21.22
N LEU A 146 9.72 -12.33 -22.39
CA LEU A 146 8.97 -12.30 -23.65
C LEU A 146 8.65 -13.74 -24.05
N LEU A 147 7.39 -14.00 -24.41
CA LEU A 147 6.99 -15.22 -25.09
C LEU A 147 7.55 -15.14 -26.51
N ILE A 148 8.63 -15.88 -26.76
CA ILE A 148 9.08 -16.13 -28.13
C ILE A 148 8.08 -17.11 -28.72
N SER A 149 7.26 -16.64 -29.67
CA SER A 149 6.25 -17.45 -30.32
C SER A 149 6.87 -18.71 -30.93
N GLU A 150 6.24 -19.87 -30.70
CA GLU A 150 6.60 -21.15 -31.34
C GLU A 150 6.59 -21.04 -32.88
N SER A 151 5.84 -20.09 -33.44
CA SER A 151 5.84 -19.80 -34.87
C SER A 151 7.20 -19.31 -35.40
N VAL A 152 8.03 -18.66 -34.57
CA VAL A 152 9.38 -18.21 -34.96
C VAL A 152 10.32 -19.41 -35.06
N PHE A 153 10.18 -20.38 -34.15
CA PHE A 153 10.93 -21.63 -34.21
C PHE A 153 10.49 -22.50 -35.39
N ALA A 154 9.17 -22.63 -35.64
CA ALA A 154 8.64 -23.38 -36.78
C ALA A 154 9.07 -22.80 -38.15
N LEU A 155 9.20 -21.47 -38.26
CA LEU A 155 9.72 -20.82 -39.47
C LEU A 155 11.22 -21.06 -39.67
N TYR A 156 12.01 -21.07 -38.59
CA TYR A 156 13.42 -21.42 -38.64
C TYR A 156 13.63 -22.88 -39.05
N ASP A 157 12.89 -23.81 -38.43
CA ASP A 157 12.96 -25.23 -38.73
C ASP A 157 12.51 -25.54 -40.17
N ALA A 158 11.47 -24.85 -40.66
CA ALA A 158 11.03 -24.98 -42.05
C ALA A 158 12.07 -24.44 -43.04
N TYR A 159 12.71 -23.31 -42.73
CA TYR A 159 13.77 -22.73 -43.58
C TYR A 159 15.01 -23.64 -43.63
N GLU A 160 15.39 -24.25 -42.51
CA GLU A 160 16.50 -25.19 -42.42
C GLU A 160 16.21 -26.51 -43.15
N ALA A 161 14.94 -26.95 -43.17
CA ALA A 161 14.49 -28.11 -43.93
C ALA A 161 14.47 -27.86 -45.46
N HIS A 162 14.30 -26.62 -45.91
CA HIS A 162 14.34 -26.24 -47.32
C HIS A 162 15.77 -26.03 -47.88
N LEU A 163 16.79 -26.02 -47.01
CA LEU A 163 18.21 -25.88 -47.37
C LEU A 163 18.98 -27.21 -47.40
N LYS A 164 18.32 -28.34 -47.11
CA LYS A 164 18.83 -29.71 -47.26
C LYS A 164 18.22 -30.37 -48.50
#